data_AF-A0A672L3Q3-F1
#
_entry.id   AF-A0A672L3Q3-F1
#
_cell.length_a   1.000
_cell.length_b   1.000
_cell.length_c   1.000
_cell.angle_alpha   90.00
_cell.angle_beta   90.00
_cell.angle_gamma   90.00
#
_symmetry.space_group_name_H-M   'P 1'
#
loop_
_entity.id
_entity.type
_entity.pdbx_description
1 polymer ?
#
loop_
_entity_poly.entity_id
_entity_poly.type
_entity_poly.pdbx_seq_one_letter_code
_entity_poly.pdbx_strand_id
1 'polypeptide(L)'
;MVVGSFILMGFAFSEVGGYENFKDRYMTISLIQINAELSNLSHVKAGCILCGYLKLLPMFLMFFPGMISRVLCTDEIACVDPKECDYYCGTSVGCSNIAYPKLVVDLMPNGLMLSVMLASLMSSLTSIFNSASTLCTMDIYTKIRPKAKEKELMIAGRCVRVCLFVIAW
;
A
#
# COMPACT_ATOMS: atom_id res chain seq x y z
N MET A 1 16.51 -11.44 -0.19
CA MET A 1 15.80 -10.17 0.08
C MET A 1 16.09 -9.61 1.47
N VAL A 2 16.01 -10.41 2.54
CA VAL A 2 16.28 -9.96 3.93
C VAL A 2 17.67 -9.33 4.11
N VAL A 3 18.73 -9.97 3.57
CA VAL A 3 20.11 -9.48 3.71
C VAL A 3 20.32 -8.09 3.07
N GLY A 4 19.67 -7.82 1.94
CA GLY A 4 19.76 -6.51 1.27
C GLY A 4 19.08 -5.39 2.08
N SER A 5 17.96 -5.69 2.73
CA SER A 5 17.27 -4.74 3.62
C SER A 5 18.12 -4.38 4.85
N PHE A 6 18.85 -5.34 5.42
CA PHE A 6 19.74 -5.07 6.56
C PHE A 6 20.96 -4.23 6.18
N ILE A 7 21.54 -4.46 5.00
CA ILE A 7 22.69 -3.68 4.51
C ILE A 7 22.28 -2.23 4.23
N LEU A 8 21.15 -2.03 3.56
CA LEU A 8 20.63 -0.68 3.28
C LEU A 8 20.28 0.08 4.56
N MET A 9 19.69 -0.63 5.53
CA MET A 9 19.35 -0.05 6.84
C MET A 9 20.61 0.38 7.59
N GLY A 10 21.67 -0.43 7.57
CA GLY A 10 22.95 -0.10 8.18
C GLY A 10 23.64 1.12 7.53
N PHE A 11 23.62 1.20 6.20
CA PHE A 11 24.16 2.35 5.46
C PHE A 11 23.40 3.65 5.79
N ALA A 12 22.07 3.59 5.76
CA ALA A 12 21.23 4.72 6.13
C ALA A 12 21.51 5.17 7.57
N PHE A 13 21.64 4.24 8.52
CA PHE A 13 21.91 4.57 9.92
C PHE A 13 23.28 5.22 10.13
N SER A 14 24.28 4.82 9.35
CA SER A 14 25.62 5.44 9.36
C SER A 14 25.57 6.86 8.80
N GLU A 15 24.73 7.12 7.80
CA GLU A 15 24.60 8.42 7.14
C GLU A 15 23.82 9.43 8.00
N VAL A 16 22.85 8.96 8.82
CA VAL A 16 22.09 9.85 9.72
C VAL A 16 22.78 10.11 11.07
N GLY A 17 23.95 9.52 11.33
CA GLY A 17 24.75 9.83 12.51
C GLY A 17 24.15 9.35 13.83
N GLY A 18 23.50 8.17 13.81
CA GLY A 18 22.95 7.50 14.99
C GLY A 18 21.45 7.70 15.22
N TYR A 19 20.87 6.92 16.14
CA TYR A 19 19.43 6.86 16.38
C TYR A 19 18.84 8.15 16.95
N GLU A 20 19.59 8.85 17.81
CA GLU A 20 19.17 10.11 18.44
C GLU A 20 19.01 11.22 17.38
N ASN A 21 20.02 11.41 16.53
CA ASN A 21 19.98 12.36 15.41
C ASN A 21 18.91 12.00 14.38
N PHE A 22 18.71 10.71 14.10
CA PHE A 22 17.61 10.25 13.24
C PHE A 22 16.26 10.63 13.85
N LYS A 23 16.04 10.34 15.13
CA LYS A 23 14.78 10.61 15.83
C LYS A 23 14.46 12.12 15.89
N ASP A 24 15.46 12.95 16.17
CA ASP A 24 15.30 14.41 16.21
C ASP A 24 15.03 15.01 14.82
N ARG A 25 15.76 14.60 13.78
CA ARG A 25 15.52 15.06 12.40
C ARG A 25 14.17 14.57 11.89
N TYR A 26 13.79 13.33 12.17
CA TYR A 26 12.51 12.78 11.73
C TYR A 26 11.33 13.49 12.42
N MET A 27 11.41 13.75 13.73
CA MET A 27 10.38 14.53 14.43
C MET A 27 10.31 15.97 13.92
N THR A 28 11.46 16.61 13.68
CA THR A 28 11.49 17.99 13.19
C THR A 28 10.88 18.10 11.79
N ILE A 29 11.25 17.21 10.85
CA ILE A 29 10.69 17.20 9.50
C ILE A 29 9.19 16.90 9.54
N SER A 30 8.78 15.92 10.35
CA SER A 30 7.36 15.56 10.50
C SER A 30 6.56 16.74 11.04
N LEU A 31 7.05 17.42 12.09
CA LEU A 31 6.36 18.58 12.67
C LEU A 31 6.34 19.80 11.74
N ILE A 32 7.38 20.01 10.93
CA ILE A 32 7.40 21.10 9.93
C ILE A 32 6.39 20.82 8.80
N GLN A 33 6.36 19.60 8.26
CA GLN A 33 5.38 19.18 7.25
C GLN A 33 3.95 19.35 7.77
N ILE A 34 3.72 18.91 9.00
CA ILE A 34 2.43 19.01 9.68
C ILE A 34 2.00 20.47 9.92
N ASN A 35 2.91 21.34 10.35
CA ASN A 35 2.62 22.76 10.55
C ASN A 35 2.38 23.50 9.23
N ALA A 36 3.02 23.07 8.14
CA ALA A 36 2.82 23.65 6.82
C ALA A 36 1.45 23.32 6.23
N GLU A 37 0.90 22.14 6.53
CA GLU A 37 -0.40 21.68 6.00
C GLU A 37 -1.58 21.94 6.95
N LEU A 38 -1.36 21.97 8.28
CA LEU A 38 -2.39 22.26 9.28
C LEU A 38 -1.94 23.34 10.25
N SER A 39 -2.75 24.40 10.38
CA SER A 39 -2.51 25.51 11.32
C SER A 39 -2.65 25.14 12.80
N ASN A 40 -3.09 23.92 13.14
CA ASN A 40 -3.40 23.49 14.51
C ASN A 40 -2.77 22.14 14.87
N LEU A 41 -1.69 22.18 15.65
CA LEU A 41 -0.97 20.98 16.15
C LEU A 41 -1.85 20.02 16.97
N SER A 42 -2.91 20.52 17.61
CA SER A 42 -3.85 19.70 18.40
C SER A 42 -4.64 18.72 17.54
N HIS A 43 -5.09 19.12 16.35
CA HIS A 43 -5.80 18.23 15.43
C HIS A 43 -4.91 17.11 14.92
N VAL A 44 -3.63 17.39 14.72
CA VAL A 44 -2.70 16.41 14.17
C VAL A 44 -2.34 15.36 15.22
N LYS A 45 -2.13 15.77 16.48
CA LYS A 45 -1.95 14.82 17.60
C LYS A 45 -3.17 13.91 17.77
N ALA A 46 -4.38 14.47 17.72
CA ALA A 46 -5.61 13.69 17.79
C ALA A 46 -5.75 12.72 16.59
N GLY A 47 -5.39 13.17 15.38
CA GLY A 47 -5.38 12.35 14.16
C GLY A 47 -4.41 11.18 14.26
N CYS A 48 -3.19 11.39 14.76
CA CYS A 48 -2.22 10.31 14.97
C CYS A 48 -2.70 9.25 15.97
N ILE A 49 -3.32 9.68 17.08
CA ILE A 49 -3.89 8.77 18.08
C ILE A 49 -5.04 7.95 17.47
N LEU A 50 -5.95 8.60 16.75
CA LEU A 50 -7.06 7.96 16.06
C LEU A 50 -6.56 6.97 14.99
N CYS A 51 -5.57 7.35 14.18
CA CYS A 51 -4.93 6.45 13.21
C CYS A 51 -4.34 5.21 13.88
N GLY A 52 -3.72 5.35 15.06
CA GLY A 52 -3.24 4.22 15.86
C GLY A 52 -4.36 3.25 16.21
N TYR A 53 -5.50 3.75 16.68
CA TYR A 53 -6.68 2.92 16.96
C TYR A 53 -7.25 2.26 15.69
N LEU A 54 -7.38 3.00 14.58
CA LEU A 54 -7.87 2.42 13.32
C LEU A 54 -6.90 1.39 12.73
N LYS A 55 -5.58 1.49 12.97
CA LYS A 55 -4.59 0.52 12.46
C LYS A 55 -4.72 -0.85 13.13
N LEU A 56 -5.23 -0.91 14.36
CA LEU A 56 -5.49 -2.16 15.07
C LEU A 56 -6.73 -2.89 14.54
N LEU A 57 -7.67 -2.16 13.95
CA LEU A 57 -8.95 -2.71 13.50
C LEU A 57 -8.82 -3.72 12.33
N PRO A 58 -7.98 -3.50 11.29
CA PRO A 58 -7.71 -4.48 10.24
C PRO A 58 -7.19 -5.83 10.75
N MET A 59 -6.42 -5.85 11.84
CA MET A 59 -5.92 -7.11 12.41
C MET A 59 -7.07 -8.03 12.82
N PHE A 60 -8.09 -7.49 13.48
CA PHE A 60 -9.30 -8.25 13.82
C PHE A 60 -10.13 -8.56 12.57
N LEU A 61 -10.41 -7.57 11.73
CA LEU A 61 -11.26 -7.76 10.55
C LEU A 61 -10.69 -8.71 9.50
N MET A 62 -9.37 -8.89 9.42
CA MET A 62 -8.74 -9.80 8.46
C MET A 62 -8.52 -11.20 9.04
N PHE A 63 -8.26 -11.31 10.34
CA PHE A 63 -8.03 -12.59 11.00
C PHE A 63 -9.30 -13.45 11.08
N PHE A 64 -10.42 -12.87 11.52
CA PHE A 64 -11.69 -13.60 11.66
C PHE A 64 -12.18 -14.24 10.34
N PRO A 65 -12.30 -13.51 9.21
CA PRO A 65 -12.76 -14.11 7.97
C PRO A 65 -11.76 -15.13 7.41
N GLY A 66 -10.45 -14.98 7.68
CA GLY A 66 -9.45 -15.99 7.31
C GLY A 66 -9.67 -17.33 8.03
N MET A 67 -9.91 -17.28 9.34
CA MET A 67 -10.21 -18.49 10.13
C MET A 67 -11.56 -19.10 9.75
N ILE A 68 -12.58 -18.28 9.50
CA ILE A 68 -13.91 -18.74 9.07
C ILE A 68 -13.84 -19.40 7.69
N SER A 69 -13.11 -18.80 6.74
CA SER A 69 -12.98 -19.31 5.37
C SER A 69 -12.33 -20.70 5.31
N ARG A 70 -11.37 -21.00 6.21
CA ARG A 70 -10.77 -22.34 6.34
C ARG A 70 -11.75 -23.42 6.78
N VAL A 71 -12.79 -23.07 7.55
CA VAL A 71 -13.80 -24.01 8.04
C VAL A 71 -14.94 -24.18 7.02
N LEU A 72 -15.28 -23.11 6.29
CA LEU A 72 -16.41 -23.13 5.37
C LEU A 72 -16.08 -23.68 3.97
N CYS A 73 -14.85 -23.50 3.50
CA CYS A 73 -14.40 -23.92 2.18
C CYS A 73 -13.20 -24.87 2.29
N THR A 74 -13.43 -26.07 2.81
CA THR A 74 -12.37 -27.05 3.09
C THR A 74 -11.66 -27.54 1.83
N ASP A 75 -12.42 -27.73 0.74
CA ASP A 75 -11.95 -28.47 -0.44
C ASP A 75 -11.00 -27.62 -1.31
N GLU A 76 -11.15 -26.30 -1.28
CA GLU A 76 -10.29 -25.38 -2.05
C GLU A 76 -9.26 -24.64 -1.17
N ILE A 77 -9.59 -24.30 0.08
CA ILE A 77 -8.77 -23.38 0.89
C ILE A 77 -7.99 -24.13 1.99
N ALA A 78 -8.54 -25.24 2.49
CA ALA A 78 -7.89 -26.09 3.48
C ALA A 78 -7.18 -27.31 2.85
N CYS A 79 -6.85 -27.23 1.56
CA CYS A 79 -6.12 -28.29 0.87
C CYS A 79 -4.81 -28.59 1.61
N VAL A 80 -4.64 -29.86 2.00
CA VAL A 80 -3.43 -30.39 2.66
C VAL A 80 -2.49 -31.01 1.64
N ASP A 81 -3.04 -31.49 0.52
CA ASP A 81 -2.26 -32.11 -0.55
C ASP A 81 -1.74 -31.05 -1.54
N PRO A 82 -0.42 -30.98 -1.77
CA PRO A 82 0.19 -29.99 -2.65
C PRO A 82 -0.25 -30.09 -4.11
N LYS A 83 -0.67 -31.28 -4.60
CA LYS A 83 -1.11 -31.45 -6.00
C LYS A 83 -2.49 -30.85 -6.24
N GLU A 84 -3.38 -30.98 -5.26
CA GLU A 84 -4.72 -30.40 -5.32
C GLU A 84 -4.67 -28.88 -5.17
N CYS A 85 -3.84 -28.36 -4.25
CA CYS A 85 -3.62 -26.92 -4.12
C CYS A 85 -3.02 -26.27 -5.39
N ASP A 86 -2.12 -26.98 -6.09
CA ASP A 86 -1.55 -26.48 -7.34
C ASP A 86 -2.59 -26.43 -8.48
N TYR A 87 -3.51 -27.40 -8.53
CA TYR A 87 -4.59 -27.41 -9.51
C TYR A 87 -5.57 -26.24 -9.35
N TYR A 88 -5.96 -25.90 -8.11
CA TYR A 88 -6.93 -24.82 -7.85
C TYR A 88 -6.29 -23.42 -7.76
N CYS A 89 -5.07 -23.30 -7.23
CA CYS A 89 -4.47 -21.99 -6.91
C CYS A 89 -3.11 -21.73 -7.55
N GLY A 90 -2.54 -22.70 -8.28
CA GLY A 90 -1.19 -22.57 -8.87
C GLY A 90 -0.10 -22.35 -7.83
N THR A 91 -0.32 -22.81 -6.59
CA THR A 91 0.63 -22.65 -5.49
C THR A 91 0.56 -23.83 -4.53
N SER A 92 1.67 -24.57 -4.42
CA SER A 92 1.79 -25.76 -3.56
C SER A 92 1.76 -25.48 -2.04
N VAL A 93 1.83 -24.21 -1.60
CA VAL A 93 1.84 -23.82 -0.18
C VAL A 93 0.46 -23.40 0.38
N GLY A 94 -0.60 -23.51 -0.42
CA GLY A 94 -1.98 -23.29 -0.01
C GLY A 94 -2.62 -21.99 -0.52
N CYS A 95 -3.95 -21.95 -0.43
CA CYS A 95 -4.82 -20.99 -1.12
C CYS A 95 -5.28 -19.78 -0.26
N SER A 96 -4.39 -19.19 0.56
CA SER A 96 -4.79 -18.10 1.46
C SER A 96 -5.24 -16.81 0.75
N ASN A 97 -4.70 -16.51 -0.44
CA ASN A 97 -4.98 -15.25 -1.14
C ASN A 97 -6.41 -15.18 -1.71
N ILE A 98 -7.01 -16.33 -2.01
CA ILE A 98 -8.38 -16.42 -2.57
C ILE A 98 -9.46 -16.58 -1.49
N ALA A 99 -9.05 -16.70 -0.22
CA ALA A 99 -9.95 -17.03 0.87
C ALA A 99 -11.01 -15.96 1.14
N TYR A 100 -10.58 -14.70 1.22
CA TYR A 100 -11.48 -13.58 1.47
C TYR A 100 -12.43 -13.30 0.28
N PRO A 101 -11.97 -13.24 -0.98
CA PRO A 101 -12.86 -13.07 -2.12
C PRO A 101 -13.88 -14.18 -2.27
N LYS A 102 -13.49 -15.44 -2.05
CA LYS A 102 -14.40 -16.59 -2.18
C LYS A 102 -15.51 -16.55 -1.12
N LEU A 103 -15.17 -16.23 0.13
CA LEU A 103 -16.15 -16.05 1.21
C LEU A 103 -17.18 -14.96 0.87
N VAL A 104 -16.74 -13.86 0.26
CA VAL A 104 -17.63 -12.75 -0.13
C VAL A 104 -18.60 -13.17 -1.23
N VAL A 105 -18.13 -13.93 -2.24
CA VAL A 105 -18.97 -14.41 -3.35
C VAL A 105 -19.98 -15.46 -2.86
N ASP A 106 -19.56 -16.37 -1.98
CA ASP A 106 -20.40 -17.48 -1.54
C ASP A 106 -21.47 -17.06 -0.52
N LEU A 107 -21.15 -16.15 0.43
CA LEU A 107 -22.12 -15.72 1.45
C LEU A 107 -22.96 -14.50 1.05
N MET A 108 -22.45 -13.64 0.18
CA MET A 108 -23.08 -12.35 -0.10
C MET A 108 -23.34 -12.18 -1.61
N PRO A 109 -24.39 -12.84 -2.15
CA PRO A 109 -24.70 -12.83 -3.58
C PRO A 109 -25.20 -11.46 -4.08
N ASN A 110 -25.51 -10.54 -3.16
CA ASN A 110 -25.74 -9.14 -3.49
C ASN A 110 -24.38 -8.50 -3.76
N GLY A 111 -24.00 -8.36 -5.03
CA GLY A 111 -22.68 -7.90 -5.52
C GLY A 111 -22.19 -6.51 -5.05
N LEU A 112 -22.84 -5.91 -4.05
CA LEU A 112 -22.42 -4.69 -3.37
C LEU A 112 -21.03 -4.83 -2.72
N MET A 113 -20.70 -5.99 -2.15
CA MET A 113 -19.38 -6.18 -1.54
C MET A 113 -18.29 -6.40 -2.59
N LEU A 114 -18.64 -7.05 -3.72
CA LEU A 114 -17.75 -7.20 -4.87
C LEU A 114 -17.40 -5.85 -5.51
N SER A 115 -18.39 -4.97 -5.68
CA SER A 115 -18.16 -3.64 -6.23
C SER A 115 -17.28 -2.77 -5.32
N VAL A 116 -17.46 -2.85 -4.01
CA VAL A 116 -16.59 -2.17 -3.02
C VAL A 116 -15.15 -2.67 -3.11
N MET A 117 -14.94 -3.98 -3.27
CA MET A 117 -13.61 -4.56 -3.42
C MET A 117 -12.92 -4.11 -4.71
N LEU A 118 -13.64 -4.07 -5.83
CA LEU A 118 -13.10 -3.52 -7.09
C LEU A 118 -12.80 -2.02 -6.98
N ALA A 119 -13.67 -1.26 -6.31
CA ALA A 119 -13.46 0.17 -6.08
C ALA A 119 -12.22 0.44 -5.20
N SER A 120 -12.00 -0.36 -4.15
CA SER A 120 -10.82 -0.20 -3.27
C SER A 120 -9.51 -0.52 -3.99
N LEU A 121 -9.52 -1.52 -4.89
CA LEU A 121 -8.39 -1.85 -5.74
C LEU A 121 -8.07 -0.71 -6.72
N MET A 122 -9.09 -0.16 -7.39
CA MET A 122 -8.91 0.98 -8.30
C MET A 122 -8.40 2.23 -7.58
N SER A 123 -8.86 2.48 -6.35
CA SER A 123 -8.39 3.60 -5.52
C SER A 123 -6.90 3.43 -5.16
N SER A 124 -6.51 2.22 -4.73
CA SER A 124 -5.12 1.91 -4.39
C SER A 124 -4.20 2.06 -5.60
N LEU A 125 -4.62 1.53 -6.76
CA LEU A 125 -3.91 1.66 -8.03
C LEU A 125 -3.75 3.13 -8.45
N THR A 126 -4.82 3.92 -8.35
CA THR A 126 -4.80 5.35 -8.66
C THR A 126 -3.83 6.11 -7.76
N SER A 127 -3.79 5.79 -6.46
CA SER A 127 -2.86 6.39 -5.51
C SER A 127 -1.40 6.07 -5.83
N ILE A 128 -1.10 4.82 -6.17
CA ILE A 128 0.25 4.39 -6.57
C ILE A 128 0.70 5.14 -7.82
N PHE A 129 -0.16 5.19 -8.85
CA PHE A 129 0.18 5.92 -10.08
C PHE A 129 0.31 7.43 -9.89
N ASN A 130 -0.49 8.03 -9.02
CA ASN A 130 -0.37 9.45 -8.68
C ASN A 130 0.96 9.75 -7.96
N SER A 131 1.37 8.86 -7.06
CA SER A 131 2.63 9.00 -6.32
C SER A 131 3.84 8.80 -7.23
N ALA A 132 3.82 7.75 -8.05
CA ALA A 132 4.86 7.48 -9.04
C ALA A 132 4.98 8.60 -10.08
N SER A 133 3.84 9.16 -10.53
CA SER A 133 3.83 10.30 -11.45
C SER A 133 4.46 11.54 -10.83
N THR A 134 4.19 11.83 -9.56
CA THR A 134 4.76 13.00 -8.87
C THR A 134 6.27 12.85 -8.68
N LEU A 135 6.73 11.67 -8.27
CA LEU A 135 8.16 11.36 -8.21
C LEU A 135 8.82 11.52 -9.58
N CYS A 136 8.21 10.98 -10.65
CA CYS A 136 8.77 11.11 -11.99
C CYS A 136 8.79 12.56 -12.51
N THR A 137 7.79 13.38 -12.19
CA THR A 137 7.76 14.79 -12.63
C THR A 137 8.67 15.68 -11.79
N MET A 138 8.72 15.48 -10.48
CA MET A 138 9.46 16.35 -9.55
C MET A 138 10.91 15.97 -9.33
N ASP A 139 11.28 14.70 -9.49
CA ASP A 139 12.68 14.25 -9.31
C ASP A 139 13.40 14.01 -10.63
N ILE A 140 12.70 13.52 -11.67
CA ILE A 140 13.32 13.18 -12.96
C ILE A 140 13.11 14.32 -13.98
N TYR A 141 11.87 14.76 -14.19
CA TYR A 141 11.56 15.70 -15.27
C TYR A 141 12.12 17.12 -15.04
N THR A 142 12.03 17.64 -13.82
CA THR A 142 12.65 18.91 -13.39
C THR A 142 14.18 18.87 -13.44
N LYS A 143 14.81 17.71 -13.20
CA LYS A 143 16.27 17.53 -13.27
C LYS A 143 16.78 17.54 -14.71
N ILE A 144 15.99 17.02 -15.65
CA ILE A 144 16.27 17.06 -17.10
C ILE A 144 15.97 18.46 -17.68
N ARG A 145 14.94 19.15 -17.17
CA ARG A 145 14.50 20.48 -17.66
C ARG A 145 14.24 21.45 -16.48
N PRO A 146 15.25 22.22 -16.04
CA PRO A 146 15.13 23.10 -14.86
C PRO A 146 14.26 24.37 -15.07
N LYS A 147 13.81 24.67 -16.30
CA LYS A 147 12.89 25.79 -16.62
C LYS A 147 11.56 25.29 -17.22
N ALA A 148 10.95 24.28 -16.61
CA ALA A 148 9.65 23.77 -17.04
C ALA A 148 8.51 24.72 -16.60
N LYS A 149 7.58 25.04 -17.51
CA LYS A 149 6.34 25.74 -17.18
C LYS A 149 5.37 24.78 -16.46
N GLU A 150 4.55 25.29 -15.55
CA GLU A 150 3.57 24.46 -14.80
C GLU A 150 2.62 23.64 -15.69
N LYS A 151 2.26 24.18 -16.87
CA LYS A 151 1.42 23.47 -17.85
C LYS A 151 2.10 22.22 -18.42
N GLU A 152 3.40 22.32 -18.73
CA GLU A 152 4.20 21.19 -19.24
C GLU A 152 4.32 20.09 -18.17
N LEU A 153 4.45 20.49 -16.90
CA LEU A 153 4.57 19.57 -15.78
C LEU A 153 3.27 18.79 -15.52
N MET A 154 2.11 19.45 -15.65
CA MET A 154 0.80 18.76 -15.58
C MET A 154 0.59 17.79 -16.74
N ILE A 155 1.01 18.15 -17.95
CA ILE A 155 0.91 17.28 -19.14
C ILE A 155 1.84 16.07 -18.99
N ALA A 156 3.10 16.30 -18.58
CA ALA A 156 4.08 15.23 -18.33
C ALA A 156 3.56 14.24 -17.28
N GLY A 157 2.98 14.72 -16.17
CA GLY A 157 2.39 13.82 -15.16
C GLY A 157 1.20 13.02 -15.67
N ARG A 158 0.35 13.62 -16.53
CA ARG A 158 -0.75 12.88 -17.16
C ARG A 158 -0.24 11.82 -18.15
N CYS A 159 0.79 12.13 -18.93
CA CYS A 159 1.44 11.16 -19.82
C CYS A 159 2.11 10.01 -19.05
N VAL A 160 2.84 10.30 -17.97
CA VAL A 160 3.49 9.25 -17.14
C VAL A 160 2.45 8.30 -16.56
N ARG A 161 1.31 8.79 -16.08
CA ARG A 161 0.22 7.93 -15.60
C ARG A 161 -0.32 7.01 -16.70
N VAL A 162 -0.52 7.54 -17.91
CA VAL A 162 -0.97 6.73 -19.06
C VAL A 162 0.08 5.68 -19.43
N CYS A 163 1.36 6.07 -19.52
CA CYS A 163 2.44 5.14 -19.81
C CYS A 163 2.54 4.01 -18.77
N LEU A 164 2.45 4.33 -17.47
CA LEU A 164 2.45 3.32 -16.41
C LEU A 164 1.27 2.36 -16.53
N PHE A 165 0.09 2.85 -16.91
CA PHE A 165 -1.08 2.01 -17.13
C PHE A 165 -0.89 1.05 -18.30
N VAL A 166 -0.26 1.50 -19.40
CA VAL A 166 0.04 0.67 -20.58
C VAL A 166 1.13 -0.36 -20.29
N ILE A 167 2.11 -0.06 -19.42
CA ILE A 167 3.17 -1.00 -19.06
C ILE A 167 2.68 -2.06 -18.07
N ALA A 168 1.76 -1.69 -17.17
CA ALA A 168 1.23 -2.58 -16.15
C ALA A 168 0.15 -3.55 -16.65
N TRP A 169 -0.41 -3.29 -17.84
CA TRP A 169 -1.45 -4.11 -18.47
C TRP A 169 -0.85 -5.01 -19.55
#